data_AF-A0A418Q0Y0-F1
#
_entry.id   AF-A0A418Q0Y0-F1
#
_cell.length_a   1.000
_cell.length_b   1.000
_cell.length_c   1.000
_cell.angle_alpha   90.00
_cell.angle_beta   90.00
_cell.angle_gamma   90.00
#
_symmetry.space_group_name_H-M   'P 1'
#
loop_
_entity.id
_entity.type
_entity.pdbx_description
1 polymer ?
#
loop_
_entity_poly.entity_id
_entity_poly.type
_entity_poly.pdbx_seq_one_letter_code
_entity_poly.pdbx_strand_id
1 'polypeptide(L)' 'MAMSEQDKGYFARRAAEEAEQALSATNPKARESHLRLQRVYTERASIGDRSPEQLEGQD' A
#
# COMPACT_ATOMS: atom_id res chain seq x y z
N MET A 1 -4.86 -15.60 -8.28
CA MET A 1 -3.39 -15.66 -8.29
C MET A 1 -2.90 -14.98 -7.03
N ALA A 2 -2.19 -15.70 -6.14
CA ALA A 2 -1.59 -15.09 -4.95
C ALA A 2 -0.51 -14.09 -5.39
N MET A 3 -0.43 -12.92 -4.74
CA MET A 3 0.65 -11.95 -5.00
C MET A 3 2.01 -12.57 -4.68
N SER A 4 2.97 -12.42 -5.57
CA SER A 4 4.34 -12.87 -5.32
C SER A 4 5.00 -12.00 -4.25
N GLU A 5 6.03 -12.51 -3.59
CA GLU A 5 6.83 -11.71 -2.64
C GLU A 5 7.49 -10.50 -3.32
N GLN A 6 7.78 -10.61 -4.62
CA GLN A 6 8.28 -9.50 -5.44
C GLN A 6 7.23 -8.38 -5.58
N ASP A 7 5.94 -8.73 -5.71
CA ASP A 7 4.84 -7.76 -5.78
C ASP A 7 4.66 -7.03 -4.44
N LYS A 8 4.77 -7.74 -3.31
CA LYS A 8 4.71 -7.14 -1.96
C LYS A 8 5.79 -6.08 -1.77
N GLY A 9 7.04 -6.42 -2.11
CA GLY A 9 8.18 -5.50 -2.01
C GLY A 9 8.04 -4.29 -2.92
N TYR A 10 7.49 -4.48 -4.12
CA TYR A 10 7.17 -3.37 -5.02
C TYR A 10 6.14 -2.41 -4.40
N PHE A 11 5.02 -2.92 -3.89
CA PHE A 11 3.99 -2.08 -3.29
C PHE A 11 4.46 -1.38 -2.01
N ALA A 12 5.22 -2.06 -1.15
CA ALA A 12 5.79 -1.44 0.05
C ALA A 12 6.73 -0.28 -0.30
N ARG A 13 7.59 -0.45 -1.31
CA ARG A 13 8.49 0.62 -1.79
C ARG A 13 7.70 1.79 -2.36
N ARG A 14 6.72 1.52 -3.22
CA ARG A 14 5.85 2.56 -3.78
C ARG A 14 5.07 3.31 -2.69
N ALA A 15 4.59 2.62 -1.66
CA ALA A 15 3.94 3.26 -0.53
C ALA A 15 4.88 4.24 0.20
N ALA A 16 6.14 3.86 0.42
CA ALA A 16 7.15 4.75 1.02
C ALA A 16 7.43 5.97 0.13
N GLU A 17 7.66 5.77 -1.16
CA GLU A 17 7.91 6.85 -2.13
C GLU A 17 6.75 7.86 -2.18
N GLU A 18 5.50 7.40 -2.18
CA GLU A 18 4.33 8.28 -2.18
C GLU A 18 4.17 9.02 -0.84
N ALA A 19 4.56 8.44 0.29
CA ALA A 19 4.59 9.14 1.58
C ALA A 19 5.61 10.29 1.56
N GLU A 20 6.81 10.06 1.02
CA GLU A 20 7.84 11.10 0.88
C GLU A 20 7.42 12.22 -0.06
N GLN A 21 6.75 11.88 -1.17
CA GLN A 21 6.18 12.86 -2.10
C GLN A 21 5.04 13.66 -1.45
N ALA A 22 4.19 13.03 -0.63
CA ALA A 22 3.16 13.73 0.13
C ALA A 22 3.75 14.74 1.12
N LEU A 23 4.84 14.39 1.80
CA LEU A 23 5.54 15.29 2.73
C LEU A 23 6.21 16.46 2.01
N SER A 24 6.72 16.23 0.80
CA SER A 24 7.41 17.23 -0.02
C SER A 24 6.46 18.11 -0.86
N ALA A 25 5.20 17.69 -1.03
CA ALA A 25 4.23 18.38 -1.86
C ALA A 25 3.76 19.69 -1.22
N THR A 26 4.05 20.80 -1.87
CA THR A 26 3.54 22.14 -1.51
C THR A 26 2.09 22.36 -1.97
N ASN A 27 1.65 21.65 -3.01
CA ASN A 27 0.27 21.71 -3.48
C ASN A 27 -0.62 20.75 -2.64
N PRO A 28 -1.66 21.25 -1.96
CA PRO A 28 -2.53 20.41 -1.12
C PRO A 28 -3.25 19.31 -1.91
N LYS A 29 -3.61 19.54 -3.18
CA LYS A 29 -4.23 18.50 -4.02
C LYS A 29 -3.23 17.41 -4.40
N ALA A 30 -1.97 17.77 -4.67
CA ALA A 30 -0.93 16.78 -4.95
C ALA A 30 -0.64 15.93 -3.71
N ARG A 31 -0.52 16.57 -2.54
CA ARG A 31 -0.38 15.87 -1.26
C ARG A 31 -1.49 14.86 -1.02
N GLU A 32 -2.75 15.25 -1.23
CA GLU A 32 -3.89 14.34 -1.04
C GLU A 32 -3.88 13.17 -2.03
N SER A 33 -3.47 13.40 -3.28
CA SER A 33 -3.30 12.33 -4.26
C SER A 33 -2.21 11.34 -3.86
N HIS A 34 -1.04 11.82 -3.40
CA HIS A 34 0.03 10.97 -2.89
C HIS A 34 -0.40 10.17 -1.66
N LEU A 35 -1.12 10.79 -0.71
CA LEU A 35 -1.67 10.07 0.46
C LEU A 35 -2.65 8.96 0.07
N ARG A 36 -3.49 9.18 -0.95
CA ARG A 36 -4.38 8.13 -1.48
C ARG A 36 -3.59 6.98 -2.10
N LEU A 37 -2.59 7.29 -2.91
CA LEU A 37 -1.74 6.27 -3.54
C LEU A 37 -0.94 5.48 -2.51
N GLN A 38 -0.34 6.17 -1.53
CA GLN A 38 0.33 5.57 -0.39
C GLN A 38 -0.56 4.53 0.29
N ARG A 39 -1.80 4.91 0.65
CA ARG A 39 -2.75 4.00 1.32
C ARG A 39 -3.04 2.77 0.48
N VAL A 40 -3.33 2.95 -0.81
CA VAL A 40 -3.66 1.85 -1.72
C VAL A 40 -2.48 0.89 -1.88
N TYR A 41 -1.25 1.41 -1.97
CA TYR A 41 -0.05 0.59 -2.07
C TYR A 41 0.23 -0.14 -0.76
N THR A 42 0.03 0.50 0.41
CA THR A 42 0.12 -0.17 1.71
C THR A 42 -0.90 -1.32 1.82
N GLU A 43 -2.16 -1.08 1.45
CA GLU A 43 -3.20 -2.10 1.46
C GLU A 43 -2.83 -3.29 0.56
N ARG A 44 -2.28 -3.04 -0.63
CA ARG A 44 -1.81 -4.10 -1.53
C ARG A 44 -0.60 -4.86 -0.98
N ALA A 45 0.35 -4.17 -0.38
CA ALA A 45 1.48 -4.81 0.29
C ALA A 45 1.01 -5.72 1.45
N SER A 46 -0.04 -5.31 2.17
CA SER A 46 -0.62 -6.06 3.29
C SER A 46 -1.57 -7.19 2.88
N ILE A 47 -2.25 -7.11 1.72
CA ILE A 47 -3.19 -8.16 1.27
C ILE A 47 -2.46 -9.47 0.97
N GLY A 48 -1.22 -9.42 0.47
CA GLY A 48 -0.42 -10.62 0.32
C GLY A 48 -0.02 -11.27 1.67
N ASP A 49 -0.21 -10.57 2.80
CA ASP A 49 0.01 -11.08 4.16
C ASP A 49 -1.27 -11.65 4.79
N ARG A 50 -2.45 -11.34 4.22
CA ARG A 50 -3.71 -12.03 4.57
C ARG A 50 -3.78 -13.33 3.79
N SER A 51 -3.17 -14.38 4.32
CA SER A 51 -3.48 -15.73 3.87
C SER A 51 -4.99 -15.98 3.98
N PRO A 52 -5.63 -16.69 3.05
CA PRO A 52 -7.05 -17.04 3.13
C PRO A 52 -7.41 -17.75 4.45
N GLU A 53 -6.44 -18.37 5.12
CA GLU A 53 -6.56 -18.96 6.45
C GLU A 53 -6.96 -17.96 7.56
N GLN A 54 -6.71 -16.65 7.41
CA GLN A 54 -7.14 -15.62 8.37
C GLN A 54 -8.57 -15.12 8.14
N LEU A 55 -9.22 -15.51 7.04
CA LEU A 55 -10.62 -15.16 6.74
C LEU A 55 -11.61 -16.27 7.14
N GLU A 56 -11.15 -17.49 7.41
CA GLU A 56 -11.98 -18.61 7.91
C GLU A 56 -12.08 -18.69 9.44
N GLY A 57 -11.55 -17.68 10.16
CA GLY A 57 -11.49 -17.66 11.63
C GLY A 57 -12.21 -16.47 12.28
N GLN A 58 -13.25 -15.91 11.65
CA GLN A 58 -14.14 -14.95 12.29
C GLN A 58 -15.57 -15.48 12.20
N ASP A 59 -16.00 -16.00 13.34
CA ASP A 59 -17.29 -16.64 13.71
C ASP A 59 -18.53 -16.05 13.03
#